data_AF-A0AAP0IVN3-F1
#
_entry.id   AF-A0AAP0IVN3-F1
#
_cell.length_a   1.000
_cell.length_b   1.000
_cell.length_c   1.000
_cell.angle_alpha   90.00
_cell.angle_beta   90.00
_cell.angle_gamma   90.00
#
_symmetry.space_group_name_H-M   'P 1'
#
loop_
_entity.id
_entity.type
_entity.pdbx_description
1 polymer ?
#
loop_
_entity_poly.entity_id
_entity_poly.type
_entity_poly.pdbx_seq_one_letter_code
_entity_poly.pdbx_strand_id
1 'polypeptide(L)'
;MFEGMGLGGCILQTEYKFFKKAVMVFFFSVTTPFGIALGIALSSVYKENSPSLLITVGLLNASSAGLLIYMALVDIPPSRFHGA
;
A
#
# COMPACT_ATOMS: atom_id res chain seq x y z
N MET A 1 -8.17 -0.75 -5.23
CA MET A 1 -9.11 -0.65 -4.07
C MET A 1 -9.78 -1.98 -3.74
N PHE A 2 -10.14 -2.81 -4.73
CA PHE A 2 -10.85 -4.07 -4.51
C PHE A 2 -10.02 -5.16 -3.80
N GLU A 3 -8.69 -5.20 -4.01
CA GLU A 3 -7.79 -6.22 -3.45
C GLU A 3 -7.64 -6.16 -1.92
N GLY A 4 -7.59 -4.95 -1.33
CA GLY A 4 -7.49 -4.78 0.13
C GLY A 4 -8.79 -5.15 0.86
N MET A 5 -9.94 -4.90 0.23
CA MET A 5 -11.26 -5.30 0.74
C MET A 5 -11.48 -6.82 0.58
N GLY A 6 -10.98 -7.40 -0.52
CA GLY A 6 -10.98 -8.85 -0.76
C GLY A 6 -10.07 -9.63 0.20
N LEU A 7 -8.84 -9.15 0.44
CA LEU A 7 -7.94 -9.72 1.44
C LEU A 7 -8.50 -9.58 2.86
N GLY A 8 -9.11 -8.45 3.21
CA GLY A 8 -9.81 -8.27 4.49
C GLY A 8 -10.97 -9.26 4.69
N GLY A 9 -11.73 -9.54 3.62
CA GLY A 9 -12.79 -10.55 3.61
C GLY A 9 -12.28 -11.99 3.74
N CYS A 10 -11.15 -12.33 3.09
CA CYS A 10 -10.49 -13.64 3.24
C CYS A 10 -9.84 -13.82 4.62
N ILE A 11 -9.26 -12.76 5.18
CA ILE A 11 -8.78 -12.73 6.57
C ILE A 11 -9.96 -12.98 7.51
N LEU A 12 -11.14 -12.38 7.25
CA LEU A 12 -12.38 -12.59 8.01
C LEU A 12 -13.00 -14.00 7.87
N GLN A 13 -12.81 -14.69 6.76
CA GLN A 13 -13.36 -16.05 6.55
C GLN A 13 -12.40 -17.19 6.90
N THR A 14 -11.10 -16.91 7.09
CA THR A 14 -10.12 -17.93 7.45
C THR A 14 -10.14 -18.27 8.96
N GLU A 15 -10.14 -19.57 9.29
CA GLU A 15 -10.08 -20.11 10.66
C GLU A 15 -8.69 -19.99 11.32
N TYR A 16 -8.03 -18.84 11.24
CA TYR A 16 -6.88 -18.56 12.11
C TYR A 16 -7.37 -18.16 13.51
N LYS A 17 -6.62 -18.58 14.55
CA LYS A 17 -6.84 -18.16 15.95
C LYS A 17 -7.18 -16.66 16.01
N PHE A 18 -8.29 -16.31 16.67
CA PHE A 18 -8.85 -14.95 16.74
C PHE A 18 -7.79 -13.87 17.06
N PHE A 19 -6.80 -14.22 17.88
CA PHE A 19 -5.66 -13.37 18.21
C PHE A 19 -4.80 -12.97 17.00
N LYS A 20 -4.43 -13.89 16.11
CA LYS A 20 -3.62 -13.60 14.91
C LYS A 20 -4.38 -12.70 13.93
N LYS A 21 -5.68 -12.93 13.82
CA LYS A 21 -6.61 -12.16 12.98
C LYS A 21 -6.76 -10.73 13.48
N ALA A 22 -6.92 -10.56 14.80
CA ALA A 22 -7.00 -9.27 15.44
C ALA A 22 -5.70 -8.47 15.27
N VAL A 23 -4.53 -9.11 15.41
CA VAL A 23 -3.23 -8.47 15.19
C VAL A 23 -3.06 -8.00 13.73
N MET A 24 -3.40 -8.85 12.75
CA MET A 24 -3.33 -8.47 11.32
C MET A 24 -4.22 -7.27 10.98
N VAL A 25 -5.48 -7.28 11.43
CA VAL A 25 -6.44 -6.19 11.19
C VAL A 25 -6.02 -4.92 11.92
N PHE A 26 -5.55 -5.04 13.16
CA PHE A 26 -5.08 -3.90 13.94
C PHE A 26 -3.88 -3.24 13.26
N PHE A 27 -2.88 -4.00 12.84
CA PHE A 27 -1.74 -3.45 12.11
C PHE A 27 -2.16 -2.80 10.78
N PHE A 28 -3.06 -3.42 10.02
CA PHE A 28 -3.58 -2.85 8.77
C PHE A 28 -4.32 -1.51 9.01
N SER A 29 -5.20 -1.50 10.02
CA SER A 29 -6.00 -0.32 10.37
C SER A 29 -5.20 0.78 11.05
N VAL A 30 -4.08 0.49 11.72
CA VAL A 30 -3.19 1.47 12.36
C VAL A 30 -2.17 2.03 11.36
N THR A 31 -1.68 1.19 10.44
CA THR A 31 -0.72 1.64 9.40
C THR A 31 -1.34 2.69 8.48
N THR A 32 -2.66 2.63 8.25
CA THR A 32 -3.39 3.59 7.40
C THR A 32 -3.39 5.02 7.97
N PRO A 33 -3.88 5.29 9.21
CA PRO A 33 -3.79 6.62 9.82
C PRO A 33 -2.35 7.03 10.09
N PHE A 34 -1.44 6.08 10.38
CA PHE A 34 -0.01 6.38 10.54
C PHE A 34 0.62 6.90 9.24
N GLY A 35 0.35 6.28 8.10
CA GLY A 35 0.82 6.74 6.79
C GLY A 35 0.28 8.12 6.42
N ILE A 36 -1.00 8.39 6.75
CA ILE A 36 -1.62 9.71 6.56
C ILE A 36 -0.95 10.75 7.46
N ALA A 37 -0.76 10.45 8.75
CA ALA A 37 -0.09 11.34 9.69
C ALA A 37 1.36 11.63 9.29
N LEU A 38 2.10 10.62 8.83
CA LEU A 38 3.46 10.77 8.32
C LEU A 38 3.47 11.64 7.05
N GLY A 39 2.52 11.46 6.14
CA GLY A 39 2.37 12.29 4.94
C GLY A 39 2.08 13.77 5.27
N ILE A 40 1.20 14.02 6.24
CA ILE A 40 0.89 15.38 6.72
C ILE A 40 2.10 15.99 7.44
N ALA A 41 2.79 15.21 8.28
CA ALA A 41 3.98 15.66 8.99
C ALA A 41 5.12 16.02 8.03
N LEU A 42 5.35 15.19 7.00
CA LEU A 42 6.29 15.50 5.93
C LEU A 42 5.87 16.78 5.21
N SER A 43 4.59 16.90 4.82
CA SER A 43 4.05 18.11 4.19
C SER A 43 4.17 19.37 5.06
N SER A 44 4.13 19.24 6.39
CA SER A 44 4.25 20.38 7.32
C SER A 44 5.72 20.77 7.59
N VAL A 45 6.66 19.82 7.46
CA VAL A 45 8.12 20.05 7.54
C VAL A 45 8.69 20.54 6.20
N TYR A 46 7.93 20.43 5.12
CA TYR A 46 8.29 20.97 3.80
C TYR A 46 8.29 22.50 3.83
N LYS A 47 9.46 23.09 4.06
CA LYS A 47 9.69 24.50 3.76
C LYS A 47 9.95 24.65 2.26
N GLU A 48 9.11 25.44 1.59
CA GLU A 48 8.86 25.68 0.15
C GLU A 48 10.07 25.86 -0.81
N ASN A 49 11.33 25.63 -0.42
CA ASN A 49 12.48 25.93 -1.29
C ASN A 49 13.76 25.13 -0.97
N SER A 50 13.64 23.83 -0.66
CA SER A 50 14.80 22.99 -0.28
C SER A 50 14.88 21.68 -1.07
N PRO A 51 16.07 21.23 -1.51
CA PRO A 51 16.24 19.99 -2.29
C PRO A 51 15.70 18.73 -1.59
N SER A 52 15.57 18.75 -0.25
CA SER A 52 14.95 17.68 0.53
C SER A 52 13.50 17.37 0.12
N LEU A 53 12.77 18.40 -0.35
CA LEU A 53 11.38 18.29 -0.83
C LEU A 53 11.30 17.38 -2.07
N LEU A 54 12.17 17.65 -3.05
CA LEU A 54 12.24 16.88 -4.29
C LEU A 54 12.66 15.43 -4.04
N ILE A 55 13.57 15.21 -3.09
CA ILE A 55 14.05 13.86 -2.73
C ILE A 55 12.93 13.04 -2.07
N THR A 56 12.18 13.61 -1.12
CA THR A 56 11.10 12.88 -0.44
C THR A 56 9.90 12.63 -1.36
N VAL A 57 9.48 13.62 -2.17
CA VAL A 57 8.43 13.39 -3.18
C VAL A 57 8.90 12.36 -4.22
N GLY A 58 10.15 12.45 -4.68
CA GLY A 58 10.74 11.49 -5.60
C GLY A 58 10.76 10.07 -5.04
N LEU A 59 11.09 9.91 -3.76
CA LEU A 59 11.07 8.61 -3.07
C LEU A 59 9.64 8.05 -2.96
N LEU A 60 8.67 8.86 -2.54
CA LEU A 60 7.25 8.48 -2.44
C LEU A 60 6.67 8.10 -3.81
N ASN A 61 7.06 8.83 -4.85
CA ASN A 61 6.63 8.56 -6.22
C ASN A 61 7.27 7.27 -6.75
N ALA A 62 8.58 7.05 -6.51
CA ALA A 62 9.28 5.83 -6.89
C ALA A 62 8.73 4.60 -6.17
N SER A 63 8.43 4.70 -4.87
CA SER A 63 7.80 3.61 -4.13
C SER A 63 6.40 3.28 -4.65
N SER A 64 5.62 4.30 -5.01
CA SER A 64 4.27 4.11 -5.58
C SER A 64 4.36 3.46 -6.96
N ALA A 65 5.29 3.90 -7.82
CA ALA A 65 5.52 3.34 -9.14
C ALA A 65 5.99 1.87 -9.07
N GLY A 66 6.88 1.53 -8.14
CA GLY A 66 7.34 0.15 -7.93
C GLY A 66 6.20 -0.79 -7.54
N LEU A 67 5.27 -0.32 -6.69
CA LEU A 67 4.09 -1.08 -6.26
C LEU A 67 3.09 -1.26 -7.41
N LEU A 68 2.93 -0.24 -8.25
CA LEU A 68 2.12 -0.28 -9.47
C LEU A 68 2.68 -1.28 -10.51
N ILE A 69 4.00 -1.30 -10.69
CA ILE A 69 4.68 -2.28 -11.56
C ILE A 69 4.53 -3.70 -11.00
N TYR A 70 4.68 -3.88 -9.69
CA TYR A 70 4.46 -5.17 -9.04
C TYR A 70 3.03 -5.68 -9.25
N MET A 71 2.02 -4.83 -9.04
CA MET A 71 0.62 -5.17 -9.30
C MET A 71 0.39 -5.49 -10.77
N ALA A 72 0.95 -4.71 -11.70
CA ALA A 72 0.84 -4.99 -13.13
C ALA A 72 1.47 -6.33 -13.52
N LEU A 73 2.60 -6.72 -12.92
CA LEU A 73 3.24 -8.02 -13.16
C LEU A 73 2.45 -9.20 -12.60
N VAL A 74 1.88 -9.04 -11.41
CA VAL A 74 1.09 -10.10 -10.74
C VAL A 74 -0.29 -10.25 -11.37
N ASP A 75 -0.90 -9.16 -11.85
CA ASP A 75 -2.24 -9.15 -12.45
C ASP A 75 -2.25 -9.64 -13.90
N ILE A 76 -1.10 -9.71 -14.60
CA ILE A 76 -1.03 -10.33 -15.94
C ILE A 76 -1.42 -11.81 -15.81
N PRO A 77 -2.60 -12.22 -16.29
CA PRO A 77 -2.96 -13.62 -16.30
C PRO A 77 -2.36 -14.27 -17.56
N PRO A 78 -1.91 -15.54 -17.50
CA PRO A 78 -1.36 -16.24 -18.67
C PRO A 78 -2.37 -16.37 -19.83
N SER A 79 -3.65 -16.09 -19.60
CA SER A 79 -4.69 -16.02 -20.64
C SER A 79 -4.50 -14.86 -21.64
N ARG A 80 -3.72 -13.82 -21.30
CA ARG A 80 -3.37 -12.73 -22.25
C ARG A 80 -2.21 -13.09 -23.18
N PHE A 81 -1.60 -14.28 -23.01
CA PHE A 81 -0.59 -14.85 -23.91
C PHE A 81 -1.16 -15.87 -24.92
N HIS A 82 -2.43 -16.29 -24.81
CA HIS A 82 -3.07 -17.27 -25.72
C HIS A 82 -4.05 -16.64 -26.73
N GLY A 83 -3.94 -15.33 -26.95
CA GLY A 83 -4.65 -14.61 -28.00
C GLY A 83 -3.79 -14.45 -29.25
N ALA A 84 -3.38 -15.57 -29.84
CA ALA A 84 -2.91 -15.70 -31.22
C ALA A 84 -3.23 -17.11 -31.71
#